data_AF-A0A086Z2G4-F1
#
_entry.id   AF-A0A086Z2G4-F1
#
_cell.length_a   1.000
_cell.length_b   1.000
_cell.length_c   1.000
_cell.angle_alpha   90.00
_cell.angle_beta   90.00
_cell.angle_gamma   90.00
#
_symmetry.space_group_name_H-M   'P 1'
#
loop_
_entity.id
_entity.type
_entity.pdbx_description
1 polymer ?
#
loop_
_entity_poly.entity_id
_entity_poly.type
_entity_poly.pdbx_seq_one_letter_code
_entity_poly.pdbx_strand_id
1 'polypeptide(L)'
;MYLVLGLVIGQDIWQRMFTARTPKIARRGTITAGVYAIFYSLAAIMLGMSVYAAGIKLSDPSMAFEAGISAFLPQGVVGLLLAVALAASMSVASGTILACSTVVYDDLYVRFIRRGPSEEISHDSQNQANSSKDAWINRGIALVVGLVTIDVSLAIGDLFKALDLAYAFL
;
A
#
# COMPACT_ATOMS: atom_id res chain seq x y z
N MET A 1 21.32 -9.15 2.94
CA MET A 1 21.20 -7.69 2.74
C MET A 1 20.50 -7.35 1.42
N TYR A 2 19.44 -8.07 1.04
CA TYR A 2 18.71 -7.85 -0.22
C TYR A 2 17.22 -7.53 0.00
N LEU A 3 16.61 -8.06 1.08
CA LEU A 3 15.20 -7.76 1.44
C LEU A 3 14.92 -6.29 1.76
N VAL A 4 15.89 -5.56 2.32
CA VAL A 4 15.71 -4.14 2.68
C VAL A 4 15.66 -3.25 1.43
N LEU A 5 16.38 -3.58 0.37
CA LEU A 5 16.40 -2.77 -0.85
C LEU A 5 15.11 -2.94 -1.67
N GLY A 6 14.56 -4.15 -1.74
CA GLY A 6 13.30 -4.41 -2.46
C GLY A 6 12.10 -3.64 -1.88
N LEU A 7 12.00 -3.58 -0.54
CA LEU A 7 10.97 -2.79 0.14
C LEU A 7 11.19 -1.27 -0.02
N VAL A 8 12.43 -0.80 -0.12
CA VAL A 8 12.75 0.65 -0.18
C VAL A 8 12.51 1.26 -1.57
N ILE A 9 12.43 0.45 -2.63
CA ILE A 9 12.22 0.91 -4.01
C ILE A 9 10.73 1.18 -4.30
N GLY A 10 9.81 0.77 -3.42
CA GLY A 10 8.40 1.14 -3.51
C GLY A 10 8.22 2.66 -3.47
N GLN A 11 7.50 3.21 -4.45
CA GLN A 11 7.31 4.66 -4.60
C GLN A 11 6.68 5.30 -3.34
N ASP A 12 5.84 4.56 -2.62
CA ASP A 12 5.23 4.96 -1.35
C ASP A 12 6.25 5.10 -0.20
N ILE A 13 7.23 4.20 -0.12
CA ILE A 13 8.29 4.22 0.90
C ILE A 13 9.34 5.27 0.57
N TRP A 14 9.71 5.38 -0.71
CA TRP A 14 10.66 6.38 -1.19
C TRP A 14 10.14 7.79 -0.89
N GLN A 15 8.90 8.11 -1.28
CA GLN A 15 8.28 9.41 -1.00
C GLN A 15 8.28 9.75 0.51
N ARG A 16 7.93 8.78 1.37
CA ARG A 16 7.96 8.98 2.84
C ARG A 16 9.37 9.22 3.38
N MET A 17 10.39 8.59 2.78
CA MET A 17 11.78 8.77 3.18
C MET A 17 12.34 10.13 2.79
N PHE A 18 12.02 10.63 1.59
CA PHE A 18 12.46 11.96 1.12
C PHE A 18 11.77 13.12 1.81
N THR A 19 10.63 12.87 2.47
CA THR A 19 9.96 13.89 3.29
C THR A 19 10.59 14.03 4.69
N ALA A 20 11.58 13.19 5.04
CA ALA A 20 12.24 13.25 6.34
C ALA A 20 13.19 14.45 6.45
N ARG A 21 13.09 15.19 7.57
CA ARG A 21 13.86 16.43 7.81
C ARG A 21 15.38 16.25 7.83
N THR A 22 15.89 15.04 8.07
CA THR A 22 17.34 14.76 8.18
C THR A 22 17.60 13.28 7.90
N PRO A 23 18.74 12.90 7.26
CA PRO A 23 19.09 11.50 7.01
C PRO A 23 19.14 10.64 8.28
N LYS A 24 19.52 11.23 9.44
CA LYS A 24 19.50 10.54 10.73
C LYS A 24 18.09 10.15 11.18
N ILE A 25 17.09 10.94 10.84
CA ILE A 25 15.68 10.68 11.15
C ILE A 25 15.15 9.57 10.22
N ALA A 26 15.45 9.65 8.92
CA ALA A 26 15.10 8.60 7.96
C ALA A 26 15.67 7.23 8.36
N ARG A 27 16.94 7.19 8.77
CA ARG A 27 17.59 5.96 9.23
C ARG A 27 16.98 5.42 10.52
N ARG A 28 16.66 6.28 11.49
CA ARG A 28 16.00 5.83 12.73
C ARG A 28 14.57 5.34 12.47
N GLY A 29 13.82 6.04 11.62
CA GLY A 29 12.46 5.66 11.26
C GLY A 29 12.39 4.29 10.60
N THR A 30 13.28 4.02 9.64
CA THR A 30 13.36 2.72 8.96
C THR A 30 13.77 1.58 9.90
N ILE A 31 14.72 1.80 10.80
CA ILE A 31 15.12 0.80 11.81
C ILE A 31 13.94 0.50 12.76
N THR A 32 13.28 1.53 13.29
CA THR A 32 12.12 1.34 14.19
C THR A 32 10.97 0.64 13.49
N ALA A 33 10.70 0.96 12.23
CA ALA A 33 9.68 0.28 11.43
C ALA A 33 10.01 -1.22 11.25
N GLY A 34 11.27 -1.56 10.97
CA GLY A 34 11.71 -2.95 10.88
C GLY A 34 11.56 -3.72 12.19
N VAL A 35 11.93 -3.11 13.32
CA VAL A 35 11.75 -3.71 14.64
C VAL A 35 10.26 -3.92 14.95
N TYR A 36 9.42 -2.92 14.67
CA TYR A 36 7.97 -3.03 14.85
C TYR A 36 7.36 -4.15 13.99
N ALA A 37 7.82 -4.29 12.74
CA ALA A 37 7.36 -5.34 11.83
C ALA A 37 7.67 -6.76 12.37
N ILE A 38 8.83 -6.96 13.01
CA ILE A 38 9.18 -8.25 13.62
C ILE A 38 8.20 -8.59 14.75
N PHE A 39 7.96 -7.66 15.66
CA PHE A 39 7.00 -7.87 16.77
C PHE A 39 5.57 -8.10 16.27
N TYR A 40 5.14 -7.32 15.28
CA TYR A 40 3.83 -7.47 14.67
C TYR A 40 3.66 -8.83 13.98
N SER A 41 4.68 -9.28 13.24
CA SER A 41 4.68 -10.59 12.58
C SER A 41 4.63 -11.74 13.59
N LEU A 42 5.37 -11.63 14.69
CA LEU A 42 5.34 -12.62 15.75
C LEU A 42 3.94 -12.73 16.38
N ALA A 43 3.29 -11.59 16.65
CA ALA A 43 1.93 -11.55 17.15
C ALA A 43 0.93 -12.20 16.17
N ALA A 44 1.05 -11.91 14.87
CA ALA A 44 0.22 -12.52 13.84
C ALA A 44 0.41 -14.05 13.75
N ILE A 45 1.65 -14.54 13.85
CA ILE A 45 1.94 -15.97 13.88
C ILE A 45 1.31 -16.61 15.12
N MET A 46 1.44 -16.00 16.30
CA MET A 46 0.83 -16.55 17.51
C MET A 46 -0.70 -16.61 17.41
N LEU A 47 -1.33 -15.61 16.78
CA LEU A 47 -2.78 -15.63 16.54
C LEU A 47 -3.17 -16.82 15.63
N GLY A 48 -2.49 -17.00 14.50
CA GLY A 48 -2.74 -18.13 13.59
C GLY A 48 -2.53 -19.49 14.25
N MET A 49 -1.46 -19.63 15.05
CA MET A 49 -1.19 -20.84 15.83
C MET A 49 -2.26 -21.09 16.89
N SER A 50 -2.83 -20.04 17.49
CA SER A 50 -3.89 -20.16 18.50
C SER A 50 -5.19 -20.64 17.86
N VAL A 51 -5.54 -20.15 16.67
CA VAL A 51 -6.69 -20.61 15.88
C VAL A 51 -6.55 -22.09 15.51
N TYR A 52 -5.36 -22.48 15.08
CA TYR A 52 -5.06 -23.89 14.77
C TYR A 52 -5.15 -24.78 16.02
N ALA A 53 -4.59 -24.34 17.15
CA ALA A 53 -4.63 -25.08 18.41
C ALA A 53 -6.05 -25.20 18.99
N ALA A 54 -6.93 -24.22 18.75
CA ALA A 54 -8.34 -24.27 19.13
C ALA A 54 -9.17 -25.27 18.30
N GLY A 55 -8.59 -25.89 17.27
CA GLY A 55 -9.25 -26.91 16.46
C GLY A 55 -10.28 -26.35 15.47
N ILE A 56 -10.24 -25.05 15.18
CA ILE A 56 -11.12 -24.42 14.21
C ILE A 56 -10.69 -24.88 12.81
N LYS A 57 -11.52 -25.71 12.16
CA LYS A 57 -11.30 -26.11 10.77
C LYS A 57 -11.78 -25.01 9.85
N LEU A 58 -10.85 -24.25 9.30
CA LEU A 58 -11.15 -23.28 8.25
C LEU A 58 -11.09 -23.96 6.89
N SER A 59 -12.14 -23.75 6.08
CA SER A 59 -12.14 -24.11 4.66
C SER A 59 -11.22 -23.21 3.84
N ASP A 60 -11.03 -21.96 4.29
CA ASP A 60 -10.15 -20.97 3.68
C ASP A 60 -9.20 -20.38 4.74
N PRO A 61 -7.87 -20.53 4.59
CA PRO A 61 -6.89 -19.92 5.48
C PRO A 61 -6.98 -18.40 5.59
N SER A 62 -7.54 -17.70 4.59
CA SER A 62 -7.71 -16.25 4.59
C SER A 62 -8.61 -15.75 5.74
N MET A 63 -9.55 -16.59 6.17
CA MET A 63 -10.54 -16.28 7.21
C MET A 63 -9.99 -16.53 8.64
N ALA A 64 -8.72 -16.95 8.79
CA ALA A 64 -8.12 -17.30 10.07
C ALA A 64 -8.12 -16.13 11.07
N PHE A 65 -7.93 -14.91 10.58
CA PHE A 65 -7.97 -13.72 11.42
C PHE A 65 -9.35 -13.51 12.03
N GLU A 66 -10.41 -13.54 11.21
CA GLU A 66 -11.79 -13.35 11.65
C GLU A 66 -12.25 -14.48 12.60
N ALA A 67 -11.93 -15.72 12.26
CA ALA A 67 -12.20 -16.87 13.11
C ALA A 67 -11.47 -16.78 14.47
N GLY A 68 -10.24 -16.27 14.48
CA GLY A 68 -9.48 -16.08 15.71
C GLY A 68 -10.04 -15.00 16.62
N ILE A 69 -10.30 -13.81 16.08
CA ILE A 69 -10.85 -12.73 16.90
C ILE A 69 -12.24 -13.08 17.44
N SER A 70 -13.09 -13.73 16.65
CA SER A 70 -14.45 -14.11 17.08
C SER A 70 -14.46 -15.22 18.13
N ALA A 71 -13.48 -16.13 18.10
CA ALA A 71 -13.37 -17.21 19.09
C ALA A 71 -12.78 -16.74 20.43
N PHE A 72 -11.81 -15.83 20.41
CA PHE A 72 -11.07 -15.44 21.61
C PHE A 72 -11.55 -14.14 22.26
N LEU A 73 -12.25 -13.25 21.55
CA LEU A 73 -12.62 -11.92 22.04
C LEU A 73 -14.15 -11.71 22.16
N PRO A 74 -14.59 -10.85 23.09
CA PRO A 74 -15.99 -10.45 23.20
C PRO A 74 -16.44 -9.60 22.00
N GLN A 75 -17.73 -9.70 21.65
CA GLN A 75 -18.32 -9.12 20.43
C GLN A 75 -18.00 -7.63 20.19
N GLY A 76 -17.90 -6.81 21.24
CA GLY A 76 -17.56 -5.39 21.11
C GLY A 76 -16.14 -5.11 20.61
N VAL A 77 -15.15 -5.93 20.99
CA VAL A 77 -13.75 -5.75 20.57
C VAL A 77 -13.51 -6.34 19.19
N VAL A 78 -14.24 -7.39 18.82
CA VAL A 78 -14.20 -7.99 17.47
C VAL A 78 -14.53 -6.95 16.41
N GLY A 79 -15.65 -6.22 16.58
CA GLY A 79 -16.04 -5.16 15.65
C GLY A 79 -15.00 -4.04 15.55
N LEU A 80 -14.37 -3.67 16.67
CA LEU A 80 -13.31 -2.67 16.69
C LEU A 80 -12.07 -3.14 15.91
N LEU A 81 -11.66 -4.40 16.07
CA LEU A 81 -10.51 -4.95 15.35
C LEU A 81 -10.76 -5.09 13.85
N LEU A 82 -11.98 -5.49 13.45
CA LEU A 82 -12.38 -5.50 12.05
C LEU A 82 -12.36 -4.09 11.45
N ALA A 83 -12.85 -3.09 12.19
CA ALA A 83 -12.77 -1.70 11.76
C ALA A 83 -11.31 -1.22 11.61
N VAL A 84 -10.41 -1.60 12.53
CA VAL A 84 -8.97 -1.31 12.43
C VAL A 84 -8.35 -1.98 11.20
N ALA A 85 -8.69 -3.25 10.92
CA ALA A 85 -8.19 -3.96 9.75
C ALA A 85 -8.66 -3.31 8.43
N LEU A 86 -9.92 -2.88 8.37
CA LEU A 86 -10.47 -2.13 7.23
C LEU A 86 -9.80 -0.76 7.08
N ALA A 87 -9.58 -0.04 8.18
CA ALA A 87 -8.88 1.25 8.15
C ALA A 87 -7.42 1.09 7.68
N ALA A 88 -6.73 0.04 8.14
CA ALA A 88 -5.37 -0.26 7.73
C ALA A 88 -5.28 -0.62 6.24
N SER A 89 -6.16 -1.51 5.75
CA SER A 89 -6.21 -1.88 4.33
C SER A 89 -6.54 -0.69 3.43
N MET A 90 -7.46 0.18 3.84
CA MET A 90 -7.78 1.40 3.10
C MET A 90 -6.60 2.38 3.05
N SER A 91 -5.79 2.47 4.11
CA SER A 91 -4.57 3.28 4.15
C SER A 91 -3.54 2.79 3.13
N VAL A 92 -3.36 1.47 3.02
CA VAL A 92 -2.48 0.86 2.01
C VAL A 92 -3.03 1.08 0.60
N ALA A 93 -4.32 0.82 0.38
CA ALA A 93 -4.97 1.00 -0.92
C ALA A 93 -4.88 2.45 -1.43
N SER A 94 -5.10 3.43 -0.55
CA SER A 94 -4.95 4.85 -0.88
C SER A 94 -3.51 5.20 -1.28
N GLY A 95 -2.53 4.64 -0.57
CA GLY A 95 -1.10 4.83 -0.88
C GLY A 95 -0.71 4.24 -2.24
N THR A 96 -1.15 3.02 -2.56
CA THR A 96 -0.82 2.35 -3.82
C THR A 96 -1.50 3.03 -5.01
N ILE A 97 -2.78 3.41 -4.89
CA ILE A 97 -3.49 4.16 -5.94
C ILE A 97 -2.78 5.49 -6.21
N LEU A 98 -2.37 6.22 -5.17
CA LEU A 98 -1.67 7.49 -5.33
C LEU A 98 -0.29 7.32 -6.00
N ALA A 99 0.45 6.29 -5.60
CA ALA A 99 1.73 5.95 -6.21
C ALA A 99 1.56 5.61 -7.69
N CYS A 100 0.64 4.69 -8.04
CA CYS A 100 0.33 4.33 -9.42
C CYS A 100 -0.13 5.54 -10.24
N SER A 101 -0.99 6.38 -9.69
CA SER A 101 -1.48 7.58 -10.38
C SER A 101 -0.35 8.57 -10.68
N THR A 102 0.60 8.72 -9.75
CA THR A 102 1.78 9.58 -9.95
C THR A 102 2.70 9.02 -11.04
N VAL A 103 2.97 7.70 -11.02
CA VAL A 103 3.75 7.04 -12.09
C VAL A 103 3.07 7.22 -13.44
N VAL A 104 1.77 6.95 -13.55
CA VAL A 104 1.03 7.12 -14.80
C VAL A 104 1.04 8.58 -15.26
N TYR A 105 0.91 9.54 -14.34
CA TYR A 105 0.98 10.96 -14.69
C TYR A 105 2.37 11.35 -15.22
N ASP A 106 3.45 10.99 -14.51
CA ASP A 106 4.81 11.36 -14.93
C ASP A 106 5.26 10.62 -16.19
N ASP A 107 5.00 9.31 -16.29
CA ASP A 107 5.47 8.47 -17.40
C ASP A 107 4.60 8.57 -18.66
N LEU A 108 3.28 8.72 -18.50
CA LEU A 108 2.35 8.77 -19.64
C LEU A 108 1.96 10.20 -19.99
N TYR A 109 1.51 11.00 -19.02
CA TYR A 109 0.96 12.34 -19.30
C TYR A 109 2.06 13.36 -19.61
N VAL A 110 3.05 13.53 -18.72
CA VAL A 110 4.13 14.52 -18.95
C VAL A 110 4.97 14.15 -20.18
N ARG A 111 5.25 12.86 -20.38
CA ARG A 111 6.11 12.40 -21.48
C ARG A 111 5.45 12.41 -22.85
N PHE A 112 4.15 12.09 -22.97
CA PHE A 112 3.45 12.09 -24.26
C PHE A 112 2.75 13.41 -24.60
N ILE A 113 2.24 14.17 -23.62
CA ILE A 113 1.46 15.39 -23.88
C ILE A 113 2.30 16.67 -23.77
N ARG A 114 3.34 16.70 -22.92
CA ARG A 114 4.13 17.93 -22.66
C ARG A 114 5.42 18.05 -23.48
N ARG A 115 5.67 17.18 -24.46
CA ARG A 115 6.73 17.36 -25.47
C ARG A 115 6.35 18.46 -26.48
N GLY A 116 6.44 19.72 -26.03
CA GLY A 116 6.87 20.86 -26.84
C GLY A 116 8.30 21.24 -26.43
N PRO A 117 9.17 21.70 -27.35
CA PRO A 117 10.62 21.70 -27.14
C PRO A 117 11.06 22.83 -26.20
N SER A 118 12.02 22.50 -25.35
CA SER A 118 12.94 23.43 -24.65
C SER A 118 12.29 24.45 -23.73
N GLU A 119 12.33 24.19 -22.41
CA GLU A 119 12.72 25.24 -21.48
C GLU A 119 13.36 24.61 -20.24
N GLU A 120 14.68 24.63 -20.28
CA GLU A 120 15.55 24.64 -19.12
C GLU A 120 15.18 25.87 -18.25
N ILE A 121 15.27 25.71 -16.93
CA ILE A 121 15.24 26.76 -15.89
C ILE A 121 13.83 27.13 -15.37
N SER A 122 13.50 26.65 -14.17
CA SER A 122 13.13 27.49 -12.99
C SER A 122 12.28 26.68 -12.00
N HIS A 123 12.91 26.27 -10.92
CA HIS A 123 12.25 25.94 -9.67
C HIS A 123 11.35 27.12 -9.19
N ASP A 124 10.29 26.76 -8.46
CA ASP A 124 9.66 27.52 -7.36
C ASP A 124 8.45 28.45 -7.53
N SER A 125 8.07 29.03 -8.67
CA SER A 125 7.02 30.08 -8.63
C SER A 125 5.76 29.89 -9.49
N GLN A 126 5.76 28.98 -10.47
CA GLN A 126 4.60 28.82 -11.39
C GLN A 126 3.64 27.67 -11.00
N ASN A 127 3.95 26.94 -9.93
CA ASN A 127 3.28 25.70 -9.54
C ASN A 127 1.91 25.89 -8.84
N GLN A 128 1.55 27.06 -8.31
CA GLN A 128 0.34 27.16 -7.47
C GLN A 128 -0.99 27.27 -8.25
N ALA A 129 -0.98 27.86 -9.45
CA ALA A 129 -2.19 28.00 -10.28
C ALA A 129 -2.48 26.76 -11.17
N ASN A 130 -1.44 26.04 -11.60
CA ASN A 130 -1.58 24.76 -12.32
C ASN A 130 -1.79 23.56 -11.39
N SER A 131 -1.34 23.64 -10.12
CA SER A 131 -1.56 22.60 -9.09
C SER A 131 -3.04 22.20 -8.92
N SER A 132 -3.99 23.14 -9.07
CA SER A 132 -5.43 22.79 -9.03
C SER A 132 -5.88 21.97 -10.24
N LYS A 133 -5.44 22.30 -11.47
CA LYS A 133 -5.80 21.54 -12.68
C LYS A 133 -5.09 20.18 -12.72
N ASP A 134 -3.83 20.16 -12.31
CA ASP A 134 -3.01 18.95 -12.23
C ASP A 134 -3.57 18.00 -11.14
N ALA A 135 -4.08 18.54 -10.03
CA ALA A 135 -4.75 17.75 -9.00
C ALA A 135 -6.06 17.12 -9.51
N TRP A 136 -6.85 17.82 -10.34
CA TRP A 136 -8.06 17.25 -10.95
C TRP A 136 -7.74 16.16 -11.97
N ILE A 137 -6.68 16.32 -12.77
CA ILE A 137 -6.21 15.31 -13.72
C ILE A 137 -5.69 14.08 -12.98
N ASN A 138 -4.85 14.27 -11.95
CA ASN A 138 -4.34 13.18 -11.13
C ASN A 138 -5.48 12.46 -10.37
N ARG A 139 -6.51 13.18 -9.91
CA ARG A 139 -7.72 12.56 -9.33
C ARG A 139 -8.50 11.75 -10.36
N GLY A 140 -8.58 12.23 -11.60
CA GLY A 140 -9.19 11.48 -12.70
C GLY A 140 -8.45 10.18 -13.01
N ILE A 141 -7.12 10.23 -13.10
CA ILE A 141 -6.26 9.05 -13.29
C ILE A 141 -6.42 8.09 -12.11
N ALA A 142 -6.39 8.59 -10.87
CA ALA A 142 -6.60 7.77 -9.67
C ALA A 142 -7.96 7.06 -9.67
N LEU A 143 -9.03 7.71 -10.16
CA LEU A 143 -10.35 7.10 -10.27
C LEU A 143 -10.34 5.94 -11.28
N VAL A 144 -9.74 6.15 -12.45
CA VAL A 144 -9.62 5.10 -13.49
C VAL A 144 -8.78 3.93 -13.00
N VAL A 145 -7.62 4.20 -12.40
CA VAL A 145 -6.76 3.15 -11.82
C VAL A 145 -7.50 2.38 -10.71
N GLY A 146 -8.25 3.09 -9.87
CA GLY A 146 -9.09 2.48 -8.84
C GLY A 146 -10.16 1.54 -9.43
N LEU A 147 -10.87 1.96 -10.47
CA LEU A 147 -11.87 1.12 -11.15
C LEU A 147 -11.24 -0.14 -11.75
N VAL A 148 -10.13 0.01 -12.48
CA VAL A 148 -9.40 -1.13 -13.05
C VAL A 148 -8.94 -2.10 -11.95
N THR A 149 -8.50 -1.57 -10.81
CA THR A 149 -8.08 -2.40 -9.67
C THR A 149 -9.24 -3.20 -9.09
N ILE A 150 -10.43 -2.60 -8.98
CA ILE A 150 -11.65 -3.28 -8.52
C ILE A 150 -12.03 -4.40 -9.50
N ASP A 151 -12.01 -4.12 -10.81
CA ASP A 151 -12.33 -5.11 -11.84
C ASP A 151 -11.38 -6.32 -11.79
N VAL A 152 -10.07 -6.06 -11.67
CA VAL A 152 -9.05 -7.11 -11.53
C VAL A 152 -9.24 -7.88 -10.22
N SER A 153 -9.58 -7.21 -9.12
CA SER A 153 -9.83 -7.86 -7.82
C SER A 153 -10.99 -8.83 -7.88
N LEU A 154 -12.06 -8.52 -8.63
CA LEU A 154 -13.21 -9.40 -8.82
C LEU A 154 -12.86 -10.64 -9.66
N ALA A 155 -11.92 -10.51 -10.61
CA ALA A 155 -11.53 -11.61 -11.49
C ALA A 155 -10.64 -12.66 -10.79
N ILE A 156 -9.78 -12.24 -9.86
CA ILE A 156 -8.76 -13.12 -9.28
C ILE A 156 -9.30 -13.93 -8.07
N GLY A 157 -10.15 -13.33 -7.23
CA GLY A 157 -10.90 -13.99 -6.15
C GLY A 157 -10.09 -14.67 -5.02
N ASP A 158 -8.82 -15.00 -5.27
CA ASP A 158 -7.95 -15.79 -4.39
C ASP A 158 -6.57 -15.15 -4.33
N LEU A 159 -6.12 -14.88 -3.10
CA LEU A 159 -4.85 -14.21 -2.82
C LEU A 159 -3.65 -15.01 -3.36
N PHE A 160 -3.69 -16.33 -3.30
CA PHE A 160 -2.57 -17.16 -3.76
C PHE A 160 -2.45 -17.12 -5.29
N LYS A 161 -3.57 -17.11 -6.01
CA LYS A 161 -3.57 -16.93 -7.46
C LYS A 161 -3.12 -15.54 -7.88
N ALA A 162 -3.49 -14.52 -7.11
CA ALA A 162 -3.01 -13.16 -7.31
C ALA A 162 -1.48 -13.08 -7.18
N LEU A 163 -0.94 -13.75 -6.15
CA LEU A 163 0.48 -13.78 -5.87
C LEU A 163 1.26 -14.52 -6.96
N ASP A 164 0.77 -15.68 -7.40
CA ASP A 164 1.38 -16.46 -8.48
C ASP A 164 1.40 -15.68 -9.80
N LEU A 165 0.30 -15.00 -10.15
CA LEU A 165 0.24 -14.16 -11.34
C LEU A 165 1.23 -12.98 -11.25
N ALA A 166 1.28 -12.31 -10.10
CA ALA A 166 2.18 -11.16 -9.89
C ALA A 166 3.65 -11.55 -10.01
N TYR A 167 4.06 -12.70 -9.45
CA TYR A 167 5.42 -13.20 -9.60
C TYR A 167 5.73 -13.73 -11.00
N ALA A 168 4.73 -14.22 -11.74
CA ALA A 168 4.93 -14.63 -13.12
C ALA A 168 5.23 -13.44 -14.07
N PHE A 169 4.79 -12.24 -13.72
CA PHE A 169 5.04 -11.02 -14.49
C PHE A 169 6.30 -10.24 -14.07
N LEU A 170 6.92 -10.58 -12.93
CA LEU A 170 8.12 -9.92 -12.40
C LEU A 170 9.40 -10.70 -12.76
#